data_AF-A0A4V3LUE4-F1
#
_entry.id   AF-A0A4V3LUE4-F1
#
_cell.length_a   1.000
_cell.length_b   1.000
_cell.length_c   1.000
_cell.angle_alpha   90.00
_cell.angle_beta   90.00
_cell.angle_gamma   90.00
#
_symmetry.space_group_name_H-M   'P 1'
#
loop_
_entity.id
_entity.type
_entity.pdbx_description
1 polymer ?
#
loop_
_entity_poly.entity_id
_entity_poly.type
_entity_poly.pdbx_seq_one_letter_code
_entity_poly.pdbx_strand_id
1 'polypeptide(L)'
;VPVSTLLGGALTDRVPAYYSLIVGPPDETARIAADKVTAGYPRLQVKIGGRNLEEDVAVVHKVWEAVGYKARLAVDGNRGLTVAAAINLDRLCQA
;
A
#
# COMPACT_ATOMS: atom_id res chain seq x y z
N VAL A 1 18.01 30.47 2.71
CA VAL A 1 17.28 29.69 3.73
C VAL A 1 16.79 28.39 3.11
N PRO A 2 16.57 27.30 3.88
CA PRO A 2 15.94 26.08 3.38
C PRO A 2 14.57 26.37 2.72
N VAL A 3 14.16 25.56 1.73
CA VAL A 3 12.86 25.72 1.05
C VAL A 3 11.70 25.65 2.04
N SER A 4 11.78 24.78 3.06
CA SER A 4 10.77 24.70 4.12
C SER A 4 10.58 26.01 4.86
N THR A 5 11.62 26.83 5.06
CA THR A 5 11.51 28.18 5.63
C THR A 5 10.70 29.10 4.73
N LEU A 6 10.87 29.00 3.41
CA LEU A 6 10.08 29.77 2.45
C LEU A 6 8.60 29.33 2.43
N LEU A 7 8.32 28.07 2.80
CA LEU A 7 6.98 27.49 2.87
C LEU A 7 6.30 27.63 4.24
N GLY A 8 6.80 28.50 5.14
CA GLY A 8 6.22 28.75 6.46
C GLY A 8 6.90 28.05 7.64
N GLY A 9 8.00 27.34 7.39
CA GLY A 9 8.79 26.63 8.40
C GLY A 9 8.51 25.13 8.44
N ALA A 10 9.54 24.34 8.74
CA ALA A 10 9.39 22.90 8.92
C ALA A 10 8.64 22.61 10.24
N LEU A 11 7.61 21.75 10.16
CA LEU A 11 6.88 21.29 11.35
C LEU A 11 7.53 20.08 12.04
N THR A 12 8.42 19.38 11.34
CA THR A 12 9.19 18.24 11.85
C THR A 12 10.48 18.08 11.06
N ASP A 13 11.53 17.60 11.72
CA ASP A 13 12.81 17.24 11.08
C ASP A 13 12.81 15.82 10.50
N ARG A 14 11.78 15.01 10.79
CA ARG A 14 11.62 13.64 10.29
C ARG A 14 10.19 13.40 9.80
N VAL A 15 10.06 13.15 8.50
CA VAL A 15 8.78 12.84 7.84
C VAL A 15 8.67 11.32 7.64
N PRO A 16 7.56 10.67 8.02
CA PRO A 16 7.38 9.24 7.80
C PRO A 16 7.29 8.94 6.30
N ALA A 17 8.12 7.99 5.85
CA ALA A 17 8.03 7.43 4.51
C ALA A 17 7.02 6.27 4.47
N TYR A 18 6.60 5.89 3.27
CA TYR A 18 5.89 4.64 3.02
C TYR A 18 6.70 3.77 2.06
N TYR A 19 6.49 2.46 2.10
CA TYR A 19 7.08 1.55 1.13
C TYR A 19 6.05 1.17 0.06
N SER A 20 6.45 1.22 -1.22
CA SER A 20 5.62 0.79 -2.34
C SER A 20 5.99 -0.64 -2.72
N LEU A 21 5.06 -1.58 -2.54
CA LEU A 21 5.22 -2.98 -2.89
C LEU A 21 5.08 -3.14 -4.40
N ILE A 22 6.00 -3.87 -5.01
CA ILE A 22 5.93 -4.19 -6.45
C ILE A 22 4.83 -5.24 -6.67
N VAL A 23 4.16 -5.17 -7.82
CA VAL A 23 3.18 -6.19 -8.23
C VAL A 23 3.86 -7.55 -8.25
N GLY A 24 3.32 -8.51 -7.51
CA GLY A 24 3.85 -9.86 -7.40
C GLY A 24 2.82 -10.85 -6.88
N PRO A 25 3.21 -12.13 -6.70
CA PRO A 25 2.34 -13.15 -6.12
C PRO A 25 1.90 -12.81 -4.69
N PRO A 26 0.71 -13.26 -4.23
CA PRO A 26 0.17 -12.93 -2.91
C PRO A 26 1.11 -13.21 -1.74
N ASP A 27 1.63 -14.44 -1.62
CA ASP A 27 2.44 -14.84 -0.47
C ASP A 27 3.79 -14.09 -0.42
N GLU A 28 4.43 -13.89 -1.57
CA GLU A 28 5.69 -13.14 -1.64
C GLU A 28 5.47 -11.66 -1.33
N THR A 29 4.37 -11.07 -1.82
CA THR A 29 4.02 -9.68 -1.52
C THR A 29 3.75 -9.49 -0.03
N ALA A 30 3.06 -10.44 0.60
CA ALA A 30 2.79 -10.43 2.04
C ALA A 30 4.07 -10.61 2.87
N ARG A 31 4.98 -11.50 2.45
CA ARG A 31 6.30 -11.68 3.08
C ARG A 31 7.09 -10.38 3.05
N ILE A 32 7.20 -9.74 1.88
CA ILE A 32 7.88 -8.45 1.73
C ILE A 32 7.17 -7.38 2.59
N ALA A 33 5.84 -7.34 2.63
CA ALA A 33 5.10 -6.39 3.45
C ALA A 33 5.47 -6.52 4.94
N ALA A 34 5.51 -7.73 5.48
CA ALA A 34 5.92 -7.99 6.86
C ALA A 34 7.38 -7.57 7.12
N ASP A 35 8.29 -7.85 6.18
CA ASP A 35 9.69 -7.41 6.28
C ASP A 35 9.79 -5.87 6.36
N LYS A 36 8.99 -5.15 5.57
CA LYS A 36 9.01 -3.68 5.55
C LYS A 36 8.37 -3.05 6.78
N VAL A 37 7.31 -3.67 7.32
CA VAL A 37 6.78 -3.25 8.63
C VAL A 37 7.85 -3.45 9.71
N THR A 38 8.55 -4.59 9.71
CA THR A 38 9.65 -4.86 10.65
C THR A 38 10.80 -3.87 10.49
N ALA A 39 11.08 -3.42 9.26
CA ALA A 39 12.06 -2.37 8.98
C ALA A 39 11.62 -0.95 9.40
N GLY A 40 10.39 -0.79 9.90
CA GLY A 40 9.91 0.47 10.49
C GLY A 40 9.06 1.34 9.57
N TYR A 41 8.56 0.83 8.44
CA TYR A 41 7.64 1.59 7.58
C TYR A 41 6.22 1.64 8.19
N PRO A 42 5.70 2.81 8.59
CA PRO A 42 4.38 2.93 9.22
C PRO A 42 3.22 2.85 8.21
N ARG A 43 3.53 2.86 6.91
CA ARG A 43 2.57 2.77 5.81
C ARG A 43 3.15 1.97 4.66
N LEU A 44 2.30 1.16 4.04
CA LEU A 44 2.60 0.45 2.80
C LEU A 44 1.62 0.86 1.70
N GLN A 45 2.09 0.80 0.46
CA GLN A 45 1.26 0.90 -0.73
C GLN A 45 1.34 -0.42 -1.49
N VAL A 46 0.19 -1.08 -1.69
CA VAL A 46 0.04 -2.32 -2.45
C VAL A 46 -0.28 -1.95 -3.89
N LYS A 47 0.58 -2.29 -4.84
CA LYS A 47 0.32 -2.08 -6.27
C LYS A 47 -0.56 -3.19 -6.83
N ILE A 48 -1.57 -2.80 -7.60
CA ILE A 48 -2.53 -3.70 -8.24
C ILE A 48 -2.79 -3.28 -9.69
N GLY A 49 -3.53 -4.11 -10.45
CA GLY A 49 -3.90 -3.85 -11.84
C GLY A 49 -2.95 -4.49 -12.87
N GLY A 50 -3.44 -4.64 -14.10
CA GLY A 50 -2.73 -5.32 -15.19
C GLY A 50 -2.87 -6.85 -15.20
N ARG A 51 -3.73 -7.41 -14.33
CA ARG A 51 -4.03 -8.85 -14.18
C ARG A 51 -5.47 -9.06 -13.70
N ASN A 52 -5.86 -10.30 -13.42
CA ASN A 52 -7.20 -10.63 -12.94
C ASN A 52 -7.47 -9.99 -11.58
N LEU A 53 -8.71 -9.56 -11.36
CA LEU A 53 -9.13 -8.84 -10.15
C LEU A 53 -8.97 -9.72 -8.91
N GLU A 54 -9.24 -11.02 -9.04
CA GLU A 54 -9.16 -12.02 -7.97
C GLU A 54 -7.73 -12.16 -7.45
N GLU A 55 -6.72 -12.01 -8.32
CA GLU A 55 -5.32 -12.03 -7.92
C GLU A 55 -4.96 -10.80 -7.08
N ASP A 56 -5.47 -9.63 -7.47
CA ASP A 56 -5.27 -8.40 -6.70
C ASP A 56 -5.98 -8.46 -5.34
N VAL A 57 -7.21 -9.00 -5.29
CA VAL A 57 -7.94 -9.27 -4.04
C VAL A 57 -7.14 -10.20 -3.13
N ALA A 58 -6.60 -11.30 -3.67
CA ALA A 58 -5.79 -12.25 -2.91
C ALA A 58 -4.52 -11.59 -2.33
N VAL A 59 -3.87 -10.71 -3.10
CA VAL A 59 -2.72 -9.93 -2.61
C VAL A 59 -3.12 -9.00 -1.46
N VAL A 60 -4.22 -8.26 -1.59
CA VAL A 60 -4.69 -7.35 -0.55
C VAL A 60 -4.98 -8.11 0.75
N HIS A 61 -5.70 -9.22 0.68
CA HIS A 61 -6.00 -10.08 1.84
C HIS A 61 -4.74 -10.64 2.48
N LYS A 62 -3.82 -11.22 1.70
CA LYS A 62 -2.57 -11.78 2.23
C LYS A 62 -1.69 -10.72 2.89
N VAL A 63 -1.60 -9.52 2.30
CA VAL A 63 -0.87 -8.42 2.92
C VAL A 63 -1.54 -8.01 4.24
N TRP A 64 -2.87 -7.89 4.27
CA TRP A 64 -3.62 -7.58 5.49
C TRP A 64 -3.41 -8.62 6.59
N GLU A 65 -3.50 -9.91 6.28
CA GLU A 65 -3.23 -11.01 7.21
C GLU A 65 -1.81 -10.91 7.82
N ALA A 66 -0.81 -10.56 7.00
CA ALA A 66 0.58 -10.48 7.44
C ALA A 66 0.89 -9.27 8.33
N VAL A 67 0.28 -8.11 8.04
CA VAL A 67 0.64 -6.84 8.72
C VAL A 67 -0.41 -6.31 9.67
N GLY A 68 -1.69 -6.55 9.40
CA GLY A 68 -2.83 -6.01 10.15
C GLY A 68 -2.68 -4.52 10.47
N TYR A 69 -2.98 -4.16 11.71
CA TYR A 69 -2.91 -2.77 12.19
C TYR A 69 -1.48 -2.26 12.48
N LYS A 70 -0.42 -3.02 12.15
CA LYS A 70 0.98 -2.58 12.37
C LYS A 70 1.41 -1.50 11.37
N ALA A 71 0.70 -1.37 10.24
CA ALA A 71 0.92 -0.31 9.26
C ALA A 71 -0.39 0.09 8.57
N ARG A 72 -0.45 1.34 8.09
CA ARG A 72 -1.55 1.79 7.22
C ARG A 72 -1.36 1.21 5.83
N LEU A 73 -2.45 0.79 5.19
CA LEU A 73 -2.43 0.31 3.80
C LEU A 73 -3.09 1.30 2.85
N ALA A 74 -2.53 1.40 1.65
CA ALA A 74 -3.21 1.98 0.50
C ALA A 74 -3.08 1.02 -0.68
N VAL A 75 -4.18 0.76 -1.36
CA VAL A 75 -4.20 -0.07 -2.56
C VAL A 75 -4.20 0.85 -3.77
N ASP A 76 -3.16 0.79 -4.59
CA ASP A 76 -2.91 1.72 -5.70
C ASP A 76 -2.98 0.98 -7.04
N GLY A 77 -4.04 1.26 -7.78
CA GLY A 77 -4.26 0.69 -9.11
C GLY A 77 -3.63 1.46 -10.26
N ASN A 78 -2.93 2.59 -10.03
CA ASN A 78 -2.22 3.33 -11.08
C ASN A 78 -3.06 3.64 -12.34
N ARG A 79 -4.36 3.93 -12.18
CA ARG A 79 -5.35 4.10 -13.26
C ARG A 79 -5.66 2.84 -14.09
N GLY A 80 -5.16 1.67 -13.68
CA GLY A 80 -5.35 0.39 -14.36
C GLY A 80 -6.70 -0.29 -14.11
N LEU A 81 -7.55 0.27 -13.24
CA LEU A 81 -8.88 -0.26 -12.97
C LEU A 81 -9.95 0.54 -13.70
N THR A 82 -10.94 -0.17 -14.24
CA THR A 82 -12.22 0.44 -14.59
C THR A 82 -13.00 0.79 -13.31
N VAL A 83 -14.01 1.64 -13.42
CA VAL A 83 -14.91 1.96 -12.29
C VAL A 83 -15.55 0.69 -11.71
N ALA A 84 -16.01 -0.22 -12.58
CA ALA A 84 -16.61 -1.48 -12.15
C ALA A 84 -15.61 -2.38 -11.40
N ALA A 85 -14.37 -2.49 -11.90
CA ALA A 85 -13.32 -3.26 -11.22
C ALA A 85 -12.96 -2.66 -9.86
N ALA A 86 -12.88 -1.33 -9.74
CA ALA A 86 -12.60 -0.66 -8.47
C ALA A 86 -13.72 -0.88 -7.43
N ILE A 87 -14.99 -0.80 -7.85
CA ILE A 87 -16.13 -1.09 -6.96
C ILE A 87 -16.13 -2.56 -6.52
N ASN A 88 -15.82 -3.49 -7.44
CA ASN A 88 -15.77 -4.91 -7.11
C ASN A 88 -14.60 -5.24 -6.17
N LEU A 89 -13.42 -4.63 -6.38
CA LEU A 89 -12.28 -4.76 -5.48
C LEU A 89 -12.66 -4.39 -4.04
N ASP A 90 -13.29 -3.23 -3.85
CA ASP A 90 -13.72 -2.75 -2.53
C ASP A 90 -14.64 -3.76 -1.85
N ARG A 91 -15.69 -4.20 -2.54
CA ARG A 91 -16.66 -5.18 -2.01
C ARG A 91 -16.02 -6.52 -1.64
N LEU A 92 -15.07 -6.99 -2.45
CA LEU A 92 -14.37 -8.26 -2.21
C LEU A 92 -13.36 -8.17 -1.04
N CYS A 93 -12.98 -6.96 -0.61
CA CYS A 93 -12.06 -6.73 0.50
C CYS A 93 -12.76 -6.33 1.81
N GLN A 94 -14.09 -6.22 1.87
CA GLN A 94 -14.84 -5.80 3.06
C GLN A 94 -15.01 -6.89 4.14
N ALA A 95 -14.51 -8.11 3.91
CA ALA A 95 -14.68 -9.25 4.81
C ALA A 95 -13.71 -9.25 6.00
#